data_AF-A0AA44WU73-F1
#
_entry.id   AF-A0AA44WU73-F1
#
_cell.length_a   1.000
_cell.length_b   1.000
_cell.length_c   1.000
_cell.angle_alpha   90.00
_cell.angle_beta   90.00
_cell.angle_gamma   90.00
#
_symmetry.space_group_name_H-M   'P 1'
#
loop_
_entity.id
_entity.type
_entity.pdbx_description
1 polymer ?
#
loop_
_entity_poly.entity_id
_entity_poly.type
_entity_poly.pdbx_seq_one_letter_code
_entity_poly.pdbx_strand_id
1 'polypeptide(L)'
;MEPSRPRSCRSFGVAIICALEIEADAVKASFDNDWDTSAGLPYDKAPGDPNVYFNGSIDRHNVVLVRLPGPGKVNAAIGASNCRASYPNIKLAILVGICSTIPLASDGNTKIALGDVIISEGVIEHSTIPA
;
A
#
# COMPACT_ATOMS: atom_id res chain seq x y z
N MET A 1 1.75 -15.06 -19.27
CA MET A 1 3.22 -14.96 -19.15
C MET A 1 3.45 -14.44 -17.76
N GLU A 2 4.03 -15.25 -16.87
CA GLU A 2 4.29 -14.83 -15.50
C GLU A 2 5.29 -13.66 -15.47
N PRO A 3 5.14 -12.71 -14.53
CA PRO A 3 6.06 -11.61 -14.39
C PRO A 3 7.45 -12.12 -13.97
N SER A 4 8.49 -11.67 -14.66
CA SER A 4 9.87 -11.92 -14.24
C SER A 4 10.30 -10.92 -13.18
N ARG A 5 11.19 -11.32 -12.27
CA ARG A 5 11.76 -10.42 -11.25
C ARG A 5 12.25 -9.10 -11.86
N PRO A 6 11.76 -7.94 -11.37
CA PRO A 6 12.23 -6.61 -11.74
C PRO A 6 13.73 -6.40 -11.54
N ARG A 7 14.41 -5.71 -12.47
CA ARG A 7 15.83 -5.35 -12.31
C ARG A 7 16.05 -4.15 -11.38
N SER A 8 15.02 -3.32 -11.15
CA SER A 8 15.09 -2.14 -10.29
C SER A 8 13.71 -1.66 -9.86
N CYS A 9 13.66 -0.78 -8.85
CA CYS A 9 12.45 -0.14 -8.31
C CYS A 9 11.63 0.62 -9.37
N ARG A 10 12.26 0.99 -10.50
CA ARG A 10 11.62 1.65 -11.64
C ARG A 10 10.66 0.74 -12.42
N SER A 11 10.71 -0.57 -12.20
CA SER A 11 9.87 -1.53 -12.93
C SER A 11 8.60 -1.92 -12.15
N PHE A 12 8.34 -1.24 -11.04
CA PHE A 12 7.11 -1.35 -10.25
C PHE A 12 6.15 -0.25 -10.68
N GLY A 13 4.91 -0.63 -11.01
CA GLY A 13 3.87 0.29 -11.45
C GLY A 13 2.76 0.50 -10.42
N VAL A 14 2.69 -0.36 -9.40
CA VAL A 14 1.63 -0.38 -8.39
C VAL A 14 2.26 -0.38 -7.00
N ALA A 15 1.83 0.54 -6.16
CA ALA A 15 2.15 0.57 -4.73
C ALA A 15 0.90 0.18 -3.94
N ILE A 16 1.06 -0.70 -2.96
CA ILE A 16 0.03 -0.98 -1.95
C ILE A 16 0.55 -0.43 -0.63
N ILE A 17 -0.19 0.42 0.06
CA ILE A 17 0.27 1.11 1.26
C ILE A 17 -0.57 0.64 2.44
N CYS A 18 0.10 0.20 3.52
CA CYS A 18 -0.52 -0.27 4.74
C CYS A 18 0.09 0.44 5.96
N ALA A 19 -0.74 0.75 6.95
CA ALA A 19 -0.31 1.46 8.15
C ALA A 19 0.19 0.50 9.22
N LEU A 20 -0.41 -0.68 9.31
CA LEU A 20 -0.15 -1.68 10.34
C LEU A 20 0.53 -2.92 9.76
N GLU A 21 1.27 -3.64 10.61
CA GLU A 21 1.93 -4.88 10.23
C GLU A 21 0.92 -5.96 9.81
N ILE A 22 -0.16 -6.14 10.55
CA ILE A 22 -1.21 -7.12 10.22
C ILE A 22 -1.87 -6.87 8.86
N GLU A 23 -2.00 -5.60 8.46
CA GLU A 23 -2.53 -5.22 7.15
C GLU A 23 -1.52 -5.59 6.05
N ALA A 24 -0.25 -5.25 6.28
CA ALA A 24 0.83 -5.58 5.35
C ALA A 24 1.01 -7.09 5.19
N ASP A 25 0.93 -7.87 6.27
CA ASP A 25 1.05 -9.33 6.24
C ASP A 25 -0.08 -9.97 5.42
N ALA A 26 -1.31 -9.48 5.58
CA ALA A 26 -2.46 -9.93 4.80
C ALA A 26 -2.29 -9.64 3.29
N VAL A 27 -1.80 -8.44 2.95
CA VAL A 27 -1.51 -8.10 1.55
C VAL A 27 -0.35 -8.94 1.01
N LYS A 28 0.72 -9.12 1.80
CA LYS A 28 1.90 -9.89 1.39
C LYS A 28 1.54 -11.35 1.13
N ALA A 29 0.64 -11.94 1.92
CA ALA A 29 0.13 -13.28 1.70
C ALA A 29 -0.64 -13.44 0.37
N SER A 30 -1.06 -12.34 -0.25
CA SER A 30 -1.73 -12.33 -1.55
C SER A 30 -0.78 -12.20 -2.74
N PHE A 31 0.54 -12.15 -2.52
CA PHE A 31 1.53 -12.12 -3.59
C PHE A 31 1.65 -13.48 -4.27
N ASP A 32 1.66 -13.49 -5.60
CA ASP A 32 1.97 -14.70 -6.39
C ASP A 32 3.47 -15.02 -6.34
N ASN A 33 4.31 -13.98 -6.27
CA ASN A 33 5.76 -14.11 -6.15
C ASN A 33 6.33 -13.12 -5.13
N ASP A 34 7.27 -13.59 -4.30
CA ASP A 34 8.08 -12.76 -3.40
C ASP A 34 9.48 -12.54 -4.03
N TRP A 35 9.73 -11.30 -4.45
CA TRP A 35 11.00 -10.91 -5.06
C TRP A 35 12.09 -10.71 -4.03
N ASP A 36 11.79 -10.42 -2.76
CA ASP A 36 12.82 -10.21 -1.74
C ASP A 36 13.50 -11.53 -1.34
N THR A 37 12.81 -12.65 -1.48
CA THR A 37 13.34 -14.01 -1.20
C THR A 37 14.05 -14.63 -2.42
N SER A 38 13.78 -14.11 -3.62
CA SER A 38 14.39 -14.62 -4.85
C SER A 38 15.90 -14.29 -4.91
N ALA A 39 16.70 -15.12 -5.57
CA ALA A 39 18.14 -14.86 -5.74
C ALA A 39 18.39 -13.53 -6.50
N GLY A 40 18.82 -12.50 -5.78
CA GLY A 40 19.06 -11.17 -6.33
C GLY A 40 19.44 -10.16 -5.25
N LEU A 41 19.96 -9.00 -5.67
CA LEU A 41 20.23 -7.90 -4.74
C LEU A 41 18.90 -7.30 -4.23
N PRO A 42 18.86 -6.82 -2.98
CA PRO A 42 17.74 -6.05 -2.48
C PRO A 42 17.45 -4.83 -3.36
N TYR A 43 16.20 -4.41 -3.38
CA TYR A 43 15.79 -3.18 -4.04
C TYR A 43 16.18 -1.97 -3.16
N ASP A 44 16.98 -1.07 -3.72
CA ASP A 44 17.41 0.13 -3.00
C ASP A 44 16.25 1.12 -2.79
N LYS A 45 16.29 1.83 -1.65
CA LYS A 45 15.39 2.94 -1.34
C LYS A 45 16.15 4.26 -1.24
N ALA A 46 15.42 5.37 -1.40
CA ALA A 46 15.98 6.70 -1.28
C ALA A 46 16.63 6.92 0.11
N PRO A 47 17.73 7.68 0.21
CA PRO A 47 18.34 7.99 1.50
C PRO A 47 17.35 8.65 2.47
N GLY A 48 17.31 8.15 3.70
CA GLY A 48 16.43 8.67 4.75
C GLY A 48 14.97 8.19 4.67
N ASP A 49 14.63 7.34 3.70
CA ASP A 49 13.30 6.73 3.61
C ASP A 49 13.06 5.77 4.80
N PRO A 50 12.10 6.06 5.70
CA PRO A 50 11.84 5.23 6.88
C PRO A 50 10.92 4.05 6.59
N ASN A 51 10.33 3.93 5.39
CA ASN A 51 9.40 2.88 5.06
C ASN A 51 10.07 1.51 5.01
N VAL A 52 9.28 0.48 5.27
CA VAL A 52 9.61 -0.91 4.96
C VAL A 52 8.90 -1.28 3.66
N TYR A 53 9.61 -1.94 2.75
CA TYR A 53 9.09 -2.37 1.47
C TYR A 53 9.12 -3.89 1.34
N PHE A 54 8.10 -4.44 0.72
CA PHE A 54 8.04 -5.82 0.26
C PHE A 54 7.77 -5.82 -1.24
N ASN A 55 8.60 -6.53 -1.99
CA ASN A 55 8.56 -6.53 -3.44
C ASN A 55 8.01 -7.86 -3.94
N GLY A 56 6.99 -7.80 -4.79
CA GLY A 56 6.39 -9.01 -5.33
C GLY A 56 5.63 -8.78 -6.62
N SER A 57 4.80 -9.76 -6.96
CA SER A 57 3.84 -9.63 -8.05
C SER A 57 2.46 -10.11 -7.65
N ILE A 58 1.46 -9.49 -8.27
CA ILE A 58 0.08 -9.97 -8.30
C ILE A 58 -0.35 -9.98 -9.76
N ASP A 59 -0.73 -11.16 -10.25
CA ASP A 59 -0.93 -11.51 -11.65
C ASP A 59 0.22 -10.97 -12.52
N ARG A 60 -0.04 -10.04 -13.44
CA ARG A 60 0.95 -9.51 -14.38
C ARG A 60 1.64 -8.25 -13.88
N HIS A 61 1.36 -7.83 -12.64
CA HIS A 61 1.81 -6.55 -12.11
C HIS A 61 2.91 -6.75 -11.07
N ASN A 62 4.04 -6.08 -11.28
CA ASN A 62 5.04 -5.90 -10.22
C ASN A 62 4.49 -4.88 -9.21
N VAL A 63 4.32 -5.34 -7.98
CA VAL A 63 3.75 -4.57 -6.88
C VAL A 63 4.80 -4.33 -5.80
N VAL A 64 4.81 -3.14 -5.25
CA VAL A 64 5.55 -2.84 -4.02
C VAL A 64 4.55 -2.63 -2.90
N LEU A 65 4.63 -3.44 -1.85
CA LEU A 65 3.91 -3.21 -0.62
C LEU A 65 4.75 -2.34 0.30
N VAL A 66 4.16 -1.25 0.76
CA VAL A 66 4.75 -0.25 1.65
C VAL A 66 4.12 -0.40 3.02
N ARG A 67 4.92 -0.73 4.02
CA ARG A 67 4.51 -0.60 5.42
C ARG A 67 5.04 0.71 5.97
N LEU A 68 4.12 1.55 6.41
CA LEU A 68 4.43 2.84 7.04
C LEU A 68 5.12 2.62 8.40
N PRO A 69 5.93 3.59 8.88
CA PRO A 69 6.55 3.52 10.21
C PRO A 69 5.53 3.59 11.36
N GLY A 70 4.30 3.99 11.06
CA GLY A 70 3.18 4.00 12.00
C GLY A 70 1.90 4.54 11.36
N PRO A 71 0.77 4.46 12.08
CA PRO A 71 -0.50 4.98 11.60
C PRO A 71 -0.57 6.51 11.58
N GLY A 72 -1.61 7.05 10.97
CA GLY A 72 -1.92 8.48 10.95
C GLY A 72 -1.49 9.23 9.69
N LYS A 73 -2.12 10.39 9.46
CA LYS A 73 -2.00 11.16 8.22
C LYS A 73 -0.58 11.64 7.92
N VAL A 74 0.16 12.07 8.96
CA VAL A 74 1.55 12.55 8.80
C VAL A 74 2.45 11.42 8.31
N ASN A 75 2.39 10.25 8.96
CA ASN A 75 3.15 9.08 8.54
C ASN A 75 2.75 8.61 7.15
N ALA A 76 1.45 8.63 6.81
CA ALA A 76 0.97 8.29 5.48
C ALA A 76 1.49 9.25 4.40
N ALA A 77 1.47 10.56 4.65
CA ALA A 77 1.98 11.55 3.71
C ALA A 77 3.49 11.44 3.50
N ILE A 78 4.26 11.32 4.59
CA ILE A 78 5.72 11.13 4.54
C ILE A 78 6.04 9.81 3.83
N GLY A 79 5.36 8.72 4.20
CA GLY A 79 5.57 7.41 3.61
C GLY A 79 5.24 7.37 2.13
N ALA A 80 4.12 7.96 1.69
CA ALA A 80 3.77 8.04 0.27
C ALA A 80 4.79 8.88 -0.53
N SER A 81 5.25 10.01 0.03
CA SER A 81 6.27 10.85 -0.60
C SER A 81 7.59 10.09 -0.79
N ASN A 82 8.03 9.38 0.25
CA ASN A 82 9.24 8.55 0.19
C ASN A 82 9.09 7.35 -0.76
N CYS A 83 7.92 6.71 -0.79
CA CYS A 83 7.61 5.66 -1.76
C CYS A 83 7.75 6.18 -3.19
N ARG A 84 7.23 7.37 -3.48
CA ARG A 84 7.39 7.99 -4.80
C ARG A 84 8.85 8.30 -5.13
N ALA A 85 9.68 8.65 -4.15
CA ALA A 85 11.12 8.88 -4.36
C ALA A 85 11.87 7.56 -4.63
N SER A 86 11.58 6.51 -3.86
CA SER A 86 12.21 5.19 -3.95
C SER A 86 11.75 4.38 -5.18
N TYR A 87 10.47 4.51 -5.56
CA TYR A 87 9.82 3.81 -6.66
C TYR A 87 9.22 4.86 -7.63
N PRO A 88 10.06 5.47 -8.50
CA PRO A 88 9.67 6.68 -9.25
C PRO A 88 8.65 6.44 -10.36
N ASN A 89 8.37 5.18 -10.73
CA ASN A 89 7.48 4.82 -11.84
C ASN A 89 6.13 4.25 -11.39
N ILE A 90 5.79 4.41 -10.10
CA ILE A 90 4.46 4.07 -9.59
C ILE A 90 3.41 4.91 -10.32
N LYS A 91 2.41 4.24 -10.89
CA LYS A 91 1.28 4.83 -11.60
C LYS A 91 -0.02 4.74 -10.81
N LEU A 92 -0.10 3.75 -9.92
CA LEU A 92 -1.26 3.49 -9.07
C LEU A 92 -0.77 3.25 -7.65
N ALA A 93 -1.36 3.96 -6.68
CA ALA A 93 -1.15 3.70 -5.26
C ALA A 93 -2.51 3.32 -4.63
N ILE A 94 -2.56 2.19 -3.95
CA ILE A 94 -3.76 1.66 -3.29
C ILE A 94 -3.51 1.70 -1.78
N LEU A 95 -4.34 2.42 -1.04
CA LEU A 95 -4.30 2.40 0.42
C LEU A 95 -5.17 1.24 0.92
N VAL A 96 -4.57 0.32 1.68
CA VAL A 96 -5.25 -0.84 2.24
C VAL A 96 -5.08 -0.83 3.74
N GLY A 97 -6.18 -0.93 4.46
CA GLY A 97 -6.17 -1.03 5.91
C GLY A 97 -7.53 -1.37 6.48
N ILE A 98 -7.54 -1.64 7.78
CA ILE A 98 -8.77 -1.86 8.52
C ILE A 98 -9.42 -0.52 8.86
N CYS A 99 -10.74 -0.47 8.83
CA CYS A 99 -11.48 0.74 9.20
C CYS A 99 -12.71 0.39 10.04
N SER A 100 -13.14 1.39 10.82
CA SER A 100 -14.42 1.38 11.51
C SER A 100 -15.42 2.22 10.71
N THR A 101 -16.67 1.77 10.65
CA THR A 101 -17.72 2.43 9.86
C THR A 101 -19.06 2.44 10.59
N ILE A 102 -19.95 3.33 10.15
CA ILE A 102 -21.35 3.35 10.54
C ILE A 102 -22.06 2.21 9.79
N PRO A 103 -22.91 1.38 10.43
CA PRO A 103 -23.52 0.18 9.83
C PRO A 103 -24.61 0.48 8.78
N LEU A 104 -24.53 1.64 8.14
CA LEU A 104 -25.43 2.11 7.09
C LEU A 104 -24.66 2.98 6.11
N ALA A 105 -24.75 2.66 4.83
CA ALA A 105 -24.11 3.45 3.77
C ALA A 105 -24.83 4.79 3.55
N SER A 106 -24.22 5.64 2.73
CA SER A 106 -24.74 6.99 2.43
C SER A 106 -26.10 7.00 1.74
N ASP A 107 -26.52 5.89 1.13
CA ASP A 107 -27.84 5.74 0.51
C ASP A 107 -28.97 5.48 1.52
N GLY A 108 -28.63 5.27 2.81
CA GLY A 108 -29.58 5.02 3.88
C GLY A 108 -30.23 3.63 3.87
N ASN A 109 -29.90 2.76 2.92
CA ASN A 109 -30.54 1.44 2.74
C ASN A 109 -29.54 0.28 2.74
N THR A 110 -28.29 0.53 2.33
CA THR A 110 -27.26 -0.50 2.30
C THR A 110 -26.67 -0.67 3.70
N LYS A 111 -26.89 -1.84 4.30
CA LYS A 111 -26.33 -2.20 5.61
C LYS A 111 -24.87 -2.60 5.43
N ILE A 112 -23.99 -2.04 6.26
CA ILE A 112 -22.56 -2.39 6.28
C ILE A 112 -22.32 -3.31 7.48
N ALA A 113 -21.68 -4.44 7.24
CA ALA A 113 -21.36 -5.47 8.22
C ALA A 113 -19.85 -5.67 8.37
N LEU A 114 -19.44 -6.31 9.48
CA LEU A 114 -18.05 -6.72 9.67
C LEU A 114 -17.65 -7.72 8.60
N GLY A 115 -16.50 -7.48 7.96
CA GLY A 115 -16.00 -8.28 6.86
C GLY A 115 -16.30 -7.69 5.47
N ASP A 116 -17.14 -6.64 5.39
CA ASP A 116 -17.35 -5.92 4.14
C ASP A 116 -16.08 -5.17 3.72
N VAL A 117 -15.77 -5.21 2.42
CA VAL A 117 -14.68 -4.44 1.81
C VAL A 117 -15.26 -3.18 1.18
N ILE A 118 -14.83 -2.03 1.70
CA ILE A 118 -15.24 -0.72 1.18
C ILE A 118 -14.19 -0.20 0.21
N ILE A 119 -14.61 0.14 -1.00
CA ILE A 119 -13.77 0.78 -2.02
C ILE A 119 -14.21 2.24 -2.11
N SER A 120 -13.29 3.16 -1.83
CA SER A 120 -13.55 4.59 -1.92
C SER A 120 -12.78 5.22 -3.07
N GLU A 121 -13.45 6.06 -3.85
CA GLU A 121 -12.84 6.89 -4.91
C GLU A 121 -12.37 8.26 -4.39
N GLY A 122 -12.67 8.59 -3.13
CA GLY A 122 -12.31 9.86 -2.52
C GLY A 122 -12.02 9.77 -1.02
N VAL A 123 -11.34 10.78 -0.50
CA VAL A 123 -11.09 10.92 0.94
C VAL A 123 -11.58 12.30 1.36
N ILE A 124 -12.45 12.33 2.37
CA ILE A 124 -12.90 13.57 3.00
C ILE A 124 -12.21 13.66 4.36
N GLU A 125 -11.44 14.72 4.56
CA GLU A 125 -10.77 14.99 5.83
C GLU A 125 -11.75 15.67 6.80
N HIS A 126 -11.98 15.05 7.96
CA HIS A 126 -12.87 15.59 9.00
C HIS A 126 -12.13 16.15 10.22
N SER A 127 -10.80 16.26 10.16
CA SER A 127 -10.00 16.77 11.28
C SER A 127 -9.88 18.30 11.19
N THR A 128 -10.73 19.02 11.89
CA THR A 128 -10.63 20.47 12.08
C THR A 128 -9.75 20.79 13.29
N ILE A 129 -8.46 20.48 13.22
CA ILE A 129 -7.47 21.09 14.13
C ILE A 129 -6.30 21.56 13.24
N PRO A 130 -6.07 22.88 13.12
CA PRO A 130 -4.90 23.38 12.42
C PRO A 130 -3.64 22.86 13.10
N ALA A 131 -2.65 22.46 12.30
CA ALA A 131 -1.29 22.25 12.77
C ALA A 131 -0.71 23.51 13.42
#